data_AF-A0A243BPJ6-F1
#
_entry.id   AF-A0A243BPJ6-F1
#
_cell.length_a   1.000
_cell.length_b   1.000
_cell.length_c   1.000
_cell.angle_alpha   90.00
_cell.angle_beta   90.00
_cell.angle_gamma   90.00
#
_symmetry.space_group_name_H-M   'P 1'
#
loop_
_entity.id
_entity.type
_entity.pdbx_description
1 polymer ?
#
loop_
_entity_poly.entity_id
_entity_poly.type
_entity_poly.pdbx_seq_one_letter_code
_entity_poly.pdbx_strand_id
1 'polypeptide(L)'
;MDYLSLEEVCDRVGLTKNQLGYLIKYKQIEPINLATWKADGGYRFEQEDVKKLEELYKDSLTLKEAAEFLNKSKTYVHNAAKDGILPYKEIAKGKSTERLYLKSDLEIFKERIENRSKEESKEKKQHLSLYLDEKVLEAIKKKAEMKGYNGYKKFAEDILTAEVKEDIEE
;
A
#
# COMPACT_ATOMS: atom_id res chain seq x y z
N MET A 1 -11.37 27.53 -31.45
CA MET A 1 -10.52 27.05 -30.34
C MET A 1 -11.47 26.61 -29.25
N ASP A 2 -11.54 25.31 -28.98
CA ASP A 2 -12.42 24.77 -27.96
C ASP A 2 -11.70 24.85 -26.62
N TYR A 3 -12.18 25.74 -25.76
CA TYR A 3 -11.65 25.92 -24.40
C TYR A 3 -12.38 25.01 -23.44
N LEU A 4 -11.66 24.52 -22.42
CA LEU A 4 -12.24 23.71 -21.38
C LEU A 4 -12.59 24.58 -20.17
N SER A 5 -13.76 24.35 -19.60
CA SER A 5 -14.19 24.93 -18.34
C SER A 5 -13.52 24.23 -17.15
N LEU A 6 -13.56 24.88 -15.99
CA LEU A 6 -13.03 24.30 -14.75
C LEU A 6 -13.64 22.93 -14.42
N GLU A 7 -14.92 22.72 -14.72
CA GLU A 7 -15.61 21.45 -14.45
C GLU A 7 -15.13 20.35 -15.38
N GLU A 8 -15.01 20.63 -16.68
CA GLU A 8 -14.51 19.65 -17.65
C GLU A 8 -13.06 19.24 -17.37
N VAL A 9 -12.22 20.17 -16.91
CA VAL A 9 -10.84 19.85 -16.51
C VAL A 9 -10.83 18.98 -15.24
N CYS A 10 -11.69 19.29 -14.27
CA CYS A 10 -11.85 18.46 -13.08
C CYS A 10 -12.25 17.02 -13.44
N ASP A 11 -13.22 16.85 -14.33
CA ASP A 11 -13.72 15.54 -14.75
C ASP A 11 -12.67 14.74 -15.54
N ARG A 12 -11.92 15.39 -16.44
CA ARG A 12 -10.87 14.71 -17.21
C ARG A 12 -9.70 14.25 -16.36
N VAL A 13 -9.23 15.09 -15.43
CA VAL A 13 -8.04 14.80 -14.63
C VAL A 13 -8.38 14.04 -13.33
N GLY A 14 -9.65 13.99 -12.94
CA GLY A 14 -10.08 13.39 -11.68
C GLY A 14 -9.72 14.25 -10.46
N LEU A 15 -9.65 15.57 -10.64
CA LEU A 15 -9.32 16.52 -9.58
C LEU A 15 -10.56 17.25 -9.07
N THR A 16 -10.60 17.52 -7.77
CA THR A 16 -11.63 18.40 -7.19
C THR A 16 -11.41 19.86 -7.60
N LYS A 17 -12.50 20.66 -7.62
CA LYS A 17 -12.45 22.11 -7.90
C LYS A 17 -11.41 22.83 -7.02
N ASN A 18 -11.28 22.41 -5.76
CA ASN A 18 -10.30 22.95 -4.84
C ASN A 18 -8.87 22.61 -5.27
N GLN A 19 -8.58 21.35 -5.61
CA GLN A 19 -7.25 20.96 -6.09
C GLN A 19 -6.86 21.76 -7.34
N LEU A 20 -7.76 21.88 -8.31
CA LEU A 20 -7.50 22.66 -9.52
C LEU A 20 -7.31 24.16 -9.22
N GLY A 21 -8.12 24.74 -8.32
CA GLY A 21 -7.94 26.12 -7.87
C GLY A 21 -6.58 26.37 -7.19
N TYR A 22 -6.08 25.39 -6.44
CA TYR A 22 -4.73 25.44 -5.86
C TYR A 22 -3.65 25.41 -6.96
N LEU A 23 -3.82 24.59 -7.99
CA LEU A 23 -2.88 24.54 -9.13
C LEU A 23 -2.81 25.88 -9.88
N ILE A 24 -3.96 26.53 -10.09
CA ILE A 24 -4.04 27.87 -10.70
C ILE A 24 -3.31 28.90 -9.83
N LYS A 25 -3.59 28.91 -8.52
CA LYS A 25 -2.99 29.86 -7.57
C LYS A 25 -1.46 29.79 -7.55
N TYR A 26 -0.91 28.59 -7.72
CA TYR A 26 0.54 28.35 -7.72
C TYR A 26 1.14 28.20 -9.12
N LYS A 27 0.43 28.65 -10.17
CA LYS A 27 0.90 28.69 -11.56
C LYS A 27 1.37 27.34 -12.12
N GLN A 28 0.76 26.25 -11.67
CA GLN A 28 0.98 24.92 -12.24
C GLN A 28 0.14 24.71 -13.50
N ILE A 29 -0.95 25.47 -13.64
CA ILE A 29 -1.78 25.60 -14.84
C ILE A 29 -2.30 27.03 -14.90
N GLU A 30 -2.30 27.65 -16.08
CA GLU A 30 -2.76 29.02 -16.25
C GLU A 30 -4.03 29.05 -17.11
N PRO A 31 -5.15 29.57 -16.60
CA PRO A 31 -6.33 29.79 -17.41
C PRO A 31 -6.11 30.99 -18.33
N ILE A 32 -6.61 30.88 -19.56
CA ILE A 32 -6.52 31.88 -20.62
C ILE A 32 -7.12 33.21 -20.17
N ASN A 33 -8.20 33.12 -19.39
CA ASN A 33 -8.97 34.26 -18.92
C ASN A 33 -8.69 34.60 -17.45
N LEU A 34 -7.45 34.46 -16.98
CA LEU A 34 -7.08 34.74 -15.58
C LEU A 34 -7.51 36.12 -15.09
N ALA A 35 -7.58 37.14 -15.96
CA ALA A 35 -8.02 38.48 -15.60
C ALA A 35 -9.54 38.67 -15.61
N THR A 36 -10.26 37.95 -16.48
CA THR A 36 -11.69 38.17 -16.77
C THR A 36 -12.59 37.03 -16.31
N TRP A 37 -12.04 35.98 -15.69
CA TRP A 37 -12.77 34.75 -15.33
C TRP A 37 -14.07 34.98 -14.56
N LYS A 38 -14.15 36.02 -13.73
CA LYS A 38 -15.40 36.34 -12.99
C LYS A 38 -16.52 36.82 -13.92
N ALA A 39 -16.17 37.64 -14.91
CA ALA A 39 -17.12 38.16 -15.89
C ALA A 39 -17.51 37.07 -16.91
N ASP A 40 -16.57 36.18 -17.24
CA ASP A 40 -16.76 35.10 -18.23
C ASP A 40 -17.45 33.85 -17.65
N GLY A 41 -17.90 33.91 -16.39
CA GLY A 41 -18.59 32.80 -15.72
C GLY A 41 -17.69 31.62 -15.33
N GLY A 42 -16.40 31.85 -15.15
CA GLY A 42 -15.43 30.86 -14.67
C GLY A 42 -14.11 30.83 -15.46
N TYR A 43 -13.19 30.00 -15.00
CA TYR A 43 -11.92 29.79 -15.70
C TYR A 43 -12.10 29.03 -17.02
N ARG A 44 -11.22 29.32 -17.97
CA ARG A 44 -11.10 28.68 -19.28
C ARG A 44 -9.66 28.25 -19.51
N PHE A 45 -9.46 27.03 -20.00
CA PHE A 45 -8.16 26.41 -20.16
C PHE A 45 -7.93 25.98 -21.60
N GLU A 46 -6.68 26.04 -22.05
CA GLU A 46 -6.27 25.45 -23.33
C GLU A 46 -6.21 23.93 -23.22
N GLN A 47 -6.60 23.24 -24.29
CA GLN A 47 -6.59 21.78 -24.31
C GLN A 47 -5.18 21.20 -24.13
N GLU A 48 -4.16 21.86 -24.66
CA GLU A 48 -2.78 21.38 -24.58
C GLU A 48 -2.26 21.38 -23.14
N ASP A 49 -2.55 22.42 -22.38
CA ASP A 49 -2.15 22.50 -20.97
C ASP A 49 -2.92 21.53 -20.09
N VAL A 50 -4.20 21.31 -20.40
CA VAL A 50 -5.00 20.27 -19.72
C VAL A 50 -4.44 18.89 -20.02
N LYS A 51 -3.98 18.62 -21.24
CA LYS A 51 -3.40 17.33 -21.62
C LYS A 51 -2.09 17.05 -20.87
N LYS A 52 -1.22 18.06 -20.71
CA LYS A 52 0.00 17.93 -19.88
C LYS A 52 -0.37 17.60 -18.43
N LEU A 53 -1.39 18.26 -17.91
CA LEU A 53 -1.88 18.00 -16.55
C LEU A 53 -2.46 16.59 -16.41
N GLU A 54 -3.23 16.15 -17.40
CA GLU A 54 -3.79 14.79 -17.47
C GLU A 54 -2.67 13.74 -17.45
N GLU A 55 -1.63 13.89 -18.27
CA GLU A 55 -0.48 12.98 -18.30
C GLU A 55 0.28 12.91 -16.98
N LEU A 56 0.36 14.02 -16.23
CA LEU A 56 1.02 14.06 -14.92
C LEU A 56 0.26 13.28 -13.85
N TYR A 57 -1.06 13.38 -13.85
CA TYR A 57 -1.93 12.73 -12.86
C TYR A 57 -2.43 11.35 -13.31
N LYS A 58 -2.20 10.99 -14.57
CA LYS A 58 -2.60 9.70 -15.14
C LYS A 58 -2.08 8.55 -14.29
N ASP A 59 -3.02 7.67 -13.90
CA ASP A 59 -2.78 6.47 -13.10
C ASP A 59 -2.01 6.74 -11.80
N SER A 60 -2.03 7.97 -11.30
CA SER A 60 -1.28 8.40 -10.13
C SER A 60 -2.21 8.61 -8.95
N LEU A 61 -1.87 7.98 -7.82
CA LEU A 61 -2.63 8.03 -6.59
C LEU A 61 -1.91 8.91 -5.56
N THR A 62 -2.68 9.69 -4.80
CA THR A 62 -2.17 10.42 -3.65
C THR A 62 -1.74 9.46 -2.53
N LEU A 63 -0.98 9.95 -1.55
CA LEU A 63 -0.61 9.16 -0.36
C LEU A 63 -1.80 8.50 0.34
N LYS A 64 -2.97 9.18 0.35
CA LYS A 64 -4.19 8.64 0.94
C LYS A 64 -4.73 7.48 0.12
N GLU A 65 -4.89 7.67 -1.18
CA GLU A 65 -5.44 6.67 -2.09
C GLU A 65 -4.49 5.47 -2.21
N ALA A 66 -3.18 5.69 -2.22
CA ALA A 66 -2.17 4.63 -2.21
C ALA A 66 -2.27 3.77 -0.94
N ALA A 67 -2.47 4.39 0.22
CA ALA A 67 -2.69 3.69 1.48
C ALA A 67 -3.98 2.85 1.47
N GLU A 68 -5.07 3.40 0.93
CA GLU A 68 -6.33 2.68 0.76
C GLU A 68 -6.19 1.50 -0.21
N PHE A 69 -5.51 1.70 -1.35
CA PHE A 69 -5.25 0.67 -2.35
C PHE A 69 -4.43 -0.52 -1.80
N LEU A 70 -3.41 -0.22 -1.00
CA LEU A 70 -2.57 -1.23 -0.34
C LEU A 70 -3.22 -1.84 0.90
N ASN A 71 -4.35 -1.30 1.36
CA ASN A 71 -4.97 -1.62 2.64
C ASN A 71 -3.96 -1.50 3.81
N LYS A 72 -3.19 -0.40 3.84
CA LYS A 72 -2.18 -0.08 4.85
C LYS A 72 -2.36 1.34 5.39
N SER A 73 -1.64 1.67 6.45
CA SER A 73 -1.64 3.04 6.99
C SER A 73 -0.83 3.99 6.11
N LYS A 74 -1.19 5.29 6.12
CA LYS A 74 -0.41 6.34 5.43
C LYS A 74 1.04 6.38 5.88
N THR A 75 1.29 6.16 7.17
CA THR A 75 2.65 6.10 7.74
C THR A 75 3.46 4.96 7.13
N TYR A 76 2.83 3.79 6.92
CA TYR A 76 3.50 2.66 6.27
C TYR A 76 3.94 3.01 4.85
N VAL A 77 3.05 3.60 4.05
CA VAL A 77 3.37 4.04 2.68
C VAL A 77 4.45 5.11 2.68
N HIS A 78 4.38 6.09 3.60
CA HIS A 78 5.39 7.12 3.75
C HIS A 78 6.78 6.54 4.07
N ASN A 79 6.85 5.57 4.98
CA ASN A 79 8.10 4.91 5.33
C ASN A 79 8.63 4.08 4.17
N ALA A 80 7.78 3.31 3.49
CA ALA A 80 8.19 2.54 2.31
C ALA A 80 8.76 3.43 1.19
N ALA A 81 8.18 4.63 1.00
CA ALA A 81 8.70 5.63 0.09
C ALA A 81 10.03 6.22 0.56
N LYS A 82 10.15 6.52 1.86
CA LYS A 82 11.38 7.04 2.48
C LYS A 82 12.54 6.06 2.41
N ASP A 83 12.24 4.76 2.57
CA ASP A 83 13.19 3.66 2.50
C ASP A 83 13.57 3.30 1.05
N GLY A 84 13.03 4.02 0.06
CA GLY A 84 13.30 3.82 -1.36
C GLY A 84 12.69 2.56 -1.96
N ILE A 85 11.79 1.90 -1.21
CA ILE A 85 11.16 0.63 -1.63
C ILE A 85 10.00 0.90 -2.59
N LEU A 86 9.26 1.98 -2.34
CA LEU A 86 8.12 2.38 -3.15
C LEU A 86 8.46 3.68 -3.92
N PRO A 87 8.53 3.64 -5.27
CA PRO A 87 8.78 4.85 -6.06
C PRO A 87 7.61 5.82 -5.98
N TYR A 88 7.92 7.11 -6.10
CA TYR A 88 6.95 8.19 -6.10
C TYR A 88 7.44 9.38 -6.94
N LYS A 89 6.50 10.19 -7.40
CA LYS A 89 6.75 11.50 -8.02
C LYS A 89 6.36 12.59 -7.03
N GLU A 90 7.18 13.62 -6.89
CA GLU A 90 6.81 14.80 -6.11
C GLU A 90 6.24 15.88 -7.01
N ILE A 91 5.08 16.40 -6.63
CA ILE A 91 4.46 17.57 -7.26
C ILE A 91 4.45 18.72 -6.27
N ALA A 92 4.72 19.93 -6.76
CA ALA A 92 4.65 21.13 -5.94
C ALA A 92 3.17 21.50 -5.73
N LYS A 93 2.74 21.54 -4.46
CA LYS A 93 1.43 22.03 -4.03
C LYS A 93 1.60 23.32 -3.25
N GLY A 94 2.13 24.33 -3.94
CA GLY A 94 2.45 25.62 -3.34
C GLY A 94 3.67 25.57 -2.42
N LYS A 95 3.45 25.73 -1.11
CA LYS A 95 4.54 25.68 -0.10
C LYS A 95 4.93 24.27 0.34
N SER A 96 4.14 23.27 -0.01
CA SER A 96 4.36 21.86 0.32
C SER A 96 4.50 21.03 -0.93
N THR A 97 5.21 19.89 -0.85
CA THR A 97 5.21 18.86 -1.89
C THR A 97 4.16 17.80 -1.59
N GLU A 98 3.50 17.28 -2.62
CA GLU A 98 2.61 16.13 -2.54
C GLU A 98 3.23 14.97 -3.32
N ARG A 99 3.19 13.77 -2.72
CA ARG A 99 3.72 12.56 -3.35
C ARG A 99 2.62 11.84 -4.09
N LEU A 100 2.88 11.54 -5.34
CA LEU A 100 2.04 10.76 -6.24
C LEU A 100 2.69 9.40 -6.49
N TYR A 101 1.89 8.36 -6.42
CA TYR A 101 2.31 6.97 -6.58
C TYR A 101 1.63 6.39 -7.81
N LEU A 102 2.40 5.85 -8.75
CA LEU A 102 1.80 5.20 -9.91
C LEU A 102 1.10 3.92 -9.46
N LYS A 103 -0.09 3.67 -10.01
CA LYS A 103 -0.90 2.49 -9.71
C LYS A 103 -0.16 1.20 -10.05
N SER A 104 0.59 1.18 -11.15
CA SER A 104 1.45 0.05 -11.54
C SER A 104 2.47 -0.30 -10.47
N ASP A 105 3.11 0.71 -9.89
CA ASP A 105 4.14 0.51 -8.87
C ASP A 105 3.55 0.02 -7.56
N LEU A 106 2.36 0.51 -7.20
CA LEU A 106 1.60 0.03 -6.05
C LEU A 106 1.16 -1.42 -6.20
N GLU A 107 0.81 -1.86 -7.41
CA GLU A 107 0.41 -3.24 -7.70
C GLU A 107 1.59 -4.21 -7.52
N ILE A 108 2.75 -3.88 -8.11
CA ILE A 108 4.00 -4.63 -7.91
C ILE A 108 4.37 -4.69 -6.43
N PHE A 109 4.24 -3.56 -5.73
CA PHE A 109 4.54 -3.48 -4.30
C PHE A 109 3.59 -4.34 -3.46
N LYS A 110 2.29 -4.36 -3.80
CA LYS A 110 1.29 -5.19 -3.14
C LYS A 110 1.63 -6.68 -3.28
N GLU A 111 1.93 -7.13 -4.49
CA GLU A 111 2.36 -8.51 -4.73
C GLU A 111 3.60 -8.88 -3.91
N ARG A 112 4.58 -7.96 -3.81
CA ARG A 112 5.79 -8.17 -3.01
C ARG A 112 5.47 -8.34 -1.53
N ILE A 113 4.55 -7.56 -0.97
CA ILE A 113 4.13 -7.68 0.44
C ILE A 113 3.43 -9.02 0.67
N GLU A 114 2.51 -9.40 -0.21
CA GLU A 114 1.77 -10.66 -0.09
C GLU A 114 2.71 -11.87 -0.18
N ASN A 115 3.67 -11.86 -1.10
CA ASN A 115 4.66 -12.94 -1.23
C ASN A 115 5.58 -13.03 -0.01
N ARG A 116 6.05 -11.90 0.54
CA ARG A 116 6.85 -11.88 1.76
C ARG A 116 6.09 -12.46 2.96
N SER A 117 4.79 -12.20 3.08
CA SER A 117 3.96 -12.77 4.15
C SER A 117 3.84 -14.30 4.05
N LYS A 118 3.88 -14.87 2.83
CA LYS A 118 3.87 -16.32 2.60
C LYS A 118 5.20 -16.97 2.94
N GLU A 119 6.31 -16.25 2.78
CA GLU A 119 7.65 -16.71 3.16
C GLU A 119 7.86 -16.63 4.69
N GLU A 120 7.52 -15.50 5.33
CA GLU A 120 7.65 -15.35 6.78
C GLU A 120 6.73 -16.31 7.56
N SER A 121 5.56 -16.67 7.02
CA SER A 121 4.69 -17.69 7.61
C SER A 121 5.18 -19.13 7.43
N LYS A 122 6.12 -19.37 6.50
CA LYS A 122 6.87 -20.64 6.43
C LYS A 122 8.02 -20.66 7.44
N GLU A 123 8.72 -19.54 7.63
CA GLU A 123 9.86 -19.46 8.56
C GLU A 123 9.46 -19.42 10.04
N LYS A 124 8.32 -18.81 10.40
CA LYS A 124 7.88 -18.68 11.81
C LYS A 124 7.17 -19.90 12.39
N LYS A 125 7.02 -20.99 11.65
CA LYS A 125 6.64 -22.26 12.27
C LYS A 125 7.92 -22.90 12.80
N GLN A 126 8.25 -22.65 14.07
CA GLN A 126 9.20 -23.46 14.82
C GLN A 126 8.64 -24.89 14.87
N HIS A 127 8.94 -25.66 13.85
CA HIS A 127 8.49 -27.03 13.74
C HIS A 127 9.38 -27.86 14.66
N LEU A 128 8.77 -28.60 15.59
CA LEU A 128 9.44 -29.66 16.38
C LEU A 128 10.30 -30.58 15.50
N SER A 129 9.94 -30.75 14.22
CA SER A 129 10.72 -31.52 13.24
C SER A 129 12.05 -30.92 12.80
N LEU A 130 12.34 -29.66 13.13
CA LEU A 130 13.65 -29.04 12.87
C LEU A 130 14.67 -29.39 13.96
N TYR A 131 14.21 -29.83 15.14
CA TYR A 131 15.04 -30.05 16.32
C TYR A 131 15.04 -31.52 16.78
N LEU A 132 14.20 -32.37 16.17
CA LEU A 132 14.10 -33.78 16.49
C LEU A 132 14.66 -34.62 15.34
N ASP A 133 15.39 -35.68 15.70
CA ASP A 133 15.82 -36.70 14.74
C ASP A 133 14.61 -37.32 14.03
N GLU A 134 14.78 -37.65 12.75
CA GLU A 134 13.73 -38.19 11.90
C GLU A 134 13.09 -39.47 12.49
N LYS A 135 13.90 -40.34 13.11
CA LYS A 135 13.40 -41.56 13.77
C LYS A 135 12.55 -41.25 14.99
N VAL A 136 12.92 -40.22 15.74
CA VAL A 136 12.16 -39.75 16.91
C VAL A 136 10.82 -39.18 16.45
N LEU A 137 10.81 -38.42 15.34
CA LEU A 137 9.59 -37.86 14.77
C LEU A 137 8.60 -38.94 14.32
N GLU A 138 9.08 -40.00 13.66
CA GLU A 138 8.24 -41.13 13.26
C GLU A 138 7.66 -41.88 14.47
N ALA A 139 8.45 -42.08 15.52
CA ALA A 139 7.98 -42.71 16.74
C ALA A 139 6.89 -41.88 17.44
N ILE A 140 7.03 -40.55 17.48
CA ILE A 140 6.02 -39.64 18.05
C ILE A 140 4.73 -39.68 17.21
N LYS A 141 4.82 -39.67 15.88
CA LYS A 141 3.65 -39.78 14.99
C LYS A 141 2.87 -41.06 15.25
N LYS A 142 3.54 -42.22 15.27
CA LYS A 142 2.91 -43.52 15.55
C LYS A 142 2.24 -43.55 16.92
N LYS A 143 2.91 -43.04 17.97
CA LYS A 143 2.33 -42.98 19.31
C LYS A 143 1.15 -42.02 19.42
N ALA A 144 1.18 -40.88 18.73
CA ALA A 144 0.08 -39.92 18.69
C ALA A 144 -1.17 -40.53 18.06
N GLU A 145 -1.02 -41.23 16.93
CA GLU A 145 -2.12 -41.95 16.26
C GLU A 145 -2.71 -43.05 17.14
N MET A 146 -1.86 -43.88 17.77
CA MET A 146 -2.32 -44.91 18.70
C MET A 146 -3.12 -44.35 19.88
N LYS A 147 -2.80 -43.13 20.33
CA LYS A 147 -3.48 -42.44 21.42
C LYS A 147 -4.65 -41.56 20.96
N GLY A 148 -4.99 -41.56 19.67
CA GLY A 148 -6.14 -40.81 19.13
C GLY A 148 -5.93 -39.30 19.02
N TYR A 149 -4.69 -38.82 19.01
CA TYR A 149 -4.40 -37.40 18.82
C TYR A 149 -4.59 -36.98 17.37
N ASN A 150 -5.23 -35.81 17.15
CA ASN A 150 -5.33 -35.19 15.83
C ASN A 150 -4.01 -34.44 15.49
N GLY A 151 -2.95 -35.21 15.27
CA GLY A 151 -1.61 -34.73 14.94
C GLY A 151 -0.59 -34.86 16.06
N TYR A 152 0.67 -35.10 15.68
CA TYR A 152 1.78 -35.42 16.60
C TYR A 152 2.26 -34.23 17.46
N LYS A 153 1.97 -32.99 17.05
CA LYS A 153 2.44 -31.78 17.76
C LYS A 153 1.83 -31.66 19.15
N LYS A 154 0.50 -31.77 19.25
CA LYS A 154 -0.22 -31.69 20.53
C LYS A 154 0.21 -32.80 21.49
N PHE A 155 0.47 -33.99 20.96
CA PHE A 155 1.01 -35.11 21.75
C PHE A 155 2.42 -34.82 22.31
N ALA A 156 3.30 -34.23 21.51
CA ALA A 156 4.64 -33.84 21.96
C ALA A 156 4.59 -32.69 22.97
N GLU A 157 3.72 -31.70 22.76
CA GLU A 157 3.49 -30.58 23.68
C GLU A 157 2.98 -31.05 25.04
N ASP A 158 2.02 -31.98 25.07
CA ASP A 158 1.49 -32.55 26.32
C ASP A 158 2.58 -33.30 27.12
N ILE A 159 3.47 -34.04 26.45
CA ILE A 159 4.60 -34.73 27.10
C ILE A 159 5.57 -33.72 27.71
N LEU A 160 6.00 -32.74 26.92
CA LEU A 160 6.94 -31.71 27.38
C LEU A 160 6.33 -30.89 28.52
N THR A 161 5.05 -30.59 28.43
CA THR A 161 4.34 -29.87 29.49
C THR A 161 4.28 -30.71 30.76
N ALA A 162 4.00 -32.01 30.68
CA ALA A 162 3.99 -32.89 31.85
C ALA A 162 5.37 -32.98 32.52
N GLU A 163 6.44 -33.09 31.72
CA GLU A 163 7.82 -33.18 32.22
C GLU A 163 8.27 -31.89 32.93
N VAL A 164 8.00 -30.73 32.33
CA VAL A 164 8.53 -29.44 32.82
C VAL A 164 7.60 -28.79 33.85
N LYS A 165 6.33 -29.23 33.95
CA LYS A 165 5.39 -28.68 34.92
C LYS A 165 5.80 -28.96 36.37
N GLU A 166 6.50 -30.07 36.63
CA GLU A 166 7.06 -30.37 37.96
C GLU A 166 8.13 -29.35 38.39
N ASP A 167 8.80 -28.69 37.44
CA ASP A 167 9.84 -27.68 37.69
C ASP A 167 9.30 -26.24 37.77
N ILE A 168 8.01 -26.03 37.52
CA ILE A 168 7.37 -24.69 37.50
C ILE A 168 6.49 -24.46 38.74
N GLU A 169 6.11 -25.52 39.47
CA GLU A 169 5.41 -25.40 40.76
C GLU A 169 6.40 -25.12 41.91
N GLU A 170 6.91 -23.89 41.97
CA GLU A 170 7.55 -23.27 43.15
C GLU A 170 7.01 -21.85 43.39
#